data_AF-A0A482TAJ2-F1
#
_entry.id   AF-A0A482TAJ2-F1
#
_cell.length_a   1.000
_cell.length_b   1.000
_cell.length_c   1.000
_cell.angle_alpha   90.00
_cell.angle_beta   90.00
_cell.angle_gamma   90.00
#
_symmetry.space_group_name_H-M   'P 1'
#
loop_
_entity.id
_entity.type
_entity.pdbx_description
1 polymer ?
#
loop_
_entity_poly.entity_id
_entity_poly.type
_entity_poly.pdbx_seq_one_letter_code
_entity_poly.pdbx_strand_id
1 'polypeptide(L)'
;MSEAATNDDGGDDIATVNFKLTESFLEQIDDTWQGRGFNSRSEFIRYTLRDAVEYPTFDRDELVALLEAEEDIREGRTTSAEEARERFGTDE
;
A
#
# COMPACT_ATOMS: atom_id res chain seq x y z
N MET A 1 19.69 5.91 20.38
CA MET A 1 18.23 5.75 20.38
C MET A 1 17.65 7.15 20.37
N SER A 2 17.12 7.61 19.25
CA SER A 2 16.47 8.92 19.15
C SER A 2 14.99 8.75 19.49
N GLU A 3 14.57 9.28 20.63
CA GLU A 3 13.16 9.51 20.94
C GLU A 3 12.61 10.55 19.96
N ALA A 4 11.90 10.09 18.94
CA ALA A 4 11.02 10.98 18.19
C ALA A 4 9.77 11.21 19.05
N ALA A 5 9.81 12.22 19.93
CA ALA A 5 8.69 12.61 20.75
C ALA A 5 7.56 13.15 19.86
N THR A 6 6.50 12.36 19.70
CA THR A 6 5.22 12.87 19.20
C THR A 6 4.52 13.52 20.37
N ASN A 7 4.48 14.85 20.40
CA ASN A 7 3.74 15.58 21.42
C ASN A 7 2.26 15.21 21.34
N ASP A 8 1.78 14.65 22.45
CA ASP A 8 0.40 14.28 22.74
C ASP A 8 -0.38 15.55 23.14
N ASP A 9 -1.13 16.11 22.20
CA ASP A 9 -2.16 17.13 22.48
C ASP A 9 -3.44 16.69 21.75
N GLY A 10 -4.14 15.71 22.34
CA GLY A 10 -5.54 15.42 22.07
C GLY A 10 -5.88 14.36 21.00
N GLY A 11 -4.94 13.47 20.64
CA GLY A 11 -5.16 12.43 19.63
C GLY A 11 -4.73 11.05 20.13
N ASP A 12 -5.64 10.08 19.98
CA ASP A 12 -5.52 8.61 20.14
C ASP A 12 -4.27 8.06 20.86
N ASP A 13 -4.49 7.26 21.92
CA ASP A 13 -3.43 6.68 22.75
C ASP A 13 -2.35 5.98 21.92
N ILE A 14 -1.08 6.36 22.14
CA ILE A 14 0.04 5.77 21.41
C ILE A 14 0.39 4.40 22.00
N ALA A 15 0.22 3.35 21.20
CA ALA A 15 0.66 2.00 21.54
C ALA A 15 2.07 1.68 20.97
N THR A 16 2.87 0.93 21.74
CA THR A 16 4.17 0.41 21.29
C THR A 16 4.04 -1.00 20.73
N VAL A 17 4.60 -1.24 19.54
CA VAL A 17 4.64 -2.57 18.90
C VAL A 17 6.09 -3.06 18.83
N ASN A 18 6.32 -4.34 19.14
CA ASN A 18 7.63 -4.98 19.10
C ASN A 18 7.69 -6.02 17.97
N PHE A 19 8.75 -6.01 17.17
CA PHE A 19 8.96 -6.92 16.05
C PHE A 19 10.25 -7.72 16.21
N LYS A 20 10.27 -8.95 15.69
CA LYS A 20 11.49 -9.72 15.48
C LYS A 20 11.83 -9.73 13.99
N LEU A 21 13.06 -9.37 13.65
CA LEU A 21 13.57 -9.27 12.29
C LEU A 21 14.96 -9.91 12.24
N THR A 22 15.41 -10.31 11.05
CA THR A 22 16.83 -10.66 10.85
C THR A 22 17.69 -9.38 10.90
N GLU A 23 18.93 -9.49 11.36
CA GLU A 23 19.86 -8.36 11.42
C GLU A 23 20.08 -7.74 10.02
N SER A 24 20.23 -8.59 9.01
CA SER A 24 20.39 -8.16 7.61
C SER A 24 19.19 -7.39 7.05
N PHE A 25 17.98 -7.62 7.58
CA PHE A 25 16.81 -6.86 7.16
C PHE A 25 16.69 -5.55 7.94
N LEU A 26 17.12 -5.54 9.21
CA LEU A 26 17.21 -4.31 9.99
C LEU A 26 18.18 -3.31 9.36
N GLU A 27 19.32 -3.77 8.85
CA GLU A 27 20.29 -2.95 8.11
C GLU A 27 19.67 -2.34 6.84
N GLN A 28 18.93 -3.13 6.06
CA GLN A 28 18.23 -2.63 4.88
C GLN A 28 17.16 -1.58 5.22
N ILE A 29 16.45 -1.76 6.33
CA ILE A 29 15.50 -0.75 6.84
C ILE A 29 16.27 0.53 7.17
N ASP A 30 17.42 0.41 7.84
CA ASP A 30 18.24 1.55 8.23
C ASP A 30 18.73 2.39 7.04
N ASP A 31 19.27 1.73 6.02
CA ASP A 31 19.69 2.40 4.79
C ASP A 31 18.51 3.05 4.08
N THR A 32 17.35 2.39 4.08
CA THR A 32 16.14 2.87 3.38
C THR A 32 15.56 4.12 4.02
N TRP A 33 15.35 4.15 5.34
CA TRP A 33 14.72 5.31 5.97
C TRP A 33 15.62 6.54 5.92
N GLN A 34 16.93 6.35 6.07
CA GLN A 34 17.93 7.41 5.94
C GLN A 34 17.99 7.94 4.50
N GLY A 35 18.07 7.04 3.52
CA GLY A 35 18.10 7.41 2.10
C GLY A 35 16.84 8.14 1.63
N ARG A 36 15.69 7.88 2.28
CA ARG A 36 14.42 8.58 2.03
C ARG A 36 14.24 9.85 2.87
N GLY A 37 15.17 10.19 3.77
CA GLY A 37 15.16 11.44 4.52
C GLY A 37 14.20 11.50 5.70
N PHE A 38 13.77 10.36 6.25
CA PHE A 38 12.96 10.33 7.48
C PHE A 38 13.77 10.78 8.70
N ASN A 39 13.14 11.38 9.71
CA ASN A 39 13.85 11.83 10.91
C ASN A 39 14.18 10.68 11.86
N SER A 40 13.45 9.56 11.74
CA SER A 40 13.70 8.36 12.54
C SER A 40 13.19 7.10 11.85
N ARG A 41 13.78 5.96 12.23
CA ARG A 41 13.29 4.63 11.86
C ARG A 41 11.81 4.44 12.23
N SER A 42 11.40 4.87 13.43
CA SER A 42 10.02 4.72 13.91
C SER A 42 9.02 5.54 13.10
N GLU A 43 9.43 6.70 12.56
CA GLU A 43 8.61 7.47 11.63
C GLU A 43 8.41 6.74 10.30
N PHE A 44 9.50 6.22 9.73
CA PHE A 44 9.43 5.42 8.50
C PHE A 44 8.56 4.17 8.63
N ILE A 45 8.70 3.42 9.74
CA ILE A 45 7.87 2.23 9.99
C ILE A 45 6.40 2.61 10.11
N ARG A 46 6.06 3.66 10.87
CA ARG A 46 4.66 4.13 11.00
C ARG A 46 4.09 4.60 9.67
N TYR A 47 4.86 5.35 8.88
CA TYR A 47 4.48 5.78 7.53
C TYR A 47 4.17 4.57 6.64
N THR A 48 5.07 3.59 6.60
CA THR A 48 4.92 2.39 5.76
C THR A 48 3.71 1.54 6.18
N LEU A 49 3.51 1.36 7.48
CA LEU A 49 2.34 0.63 7.99
C LEU A 49 1.03 1.36 7.71
N ARG A 50 1.00 2.69 7.84
CA ARG A 50 -0.19 3.48 7.50
C ARG A 50 -0.50 3.40 6.01
N ASP A 51 0.50 3.57 5.16
CA ASP A 51 0.35 3.49 3.70
C ASP A 51 -0.20 2.13 3.28
N ALA A 52 0.33 1.02 3.83
CA ALA A 52 -0.16 -0.32 3.55
C ALA A 52 -1.61 -0.57 3.99
N VAL A 53 -2.11 0.17 5.00
CA VAL A 53 -3.48 0.04 5.53
C VAL A 53 -4.45 0.98 4.81
N GLU A 54 -4.04 2.21 4.55
CA GLU A 54 -4.89 3.23 3.91
C GLU A 54 -4.93 3.08 2.38
N TYR A 55 -3.84 2.59 1.79
CA TYR A 55 -3.64 2.41 0.35
C TYR A 55 -3.08 1.01 0.07
N PRO A 56 -3.84 -0.07 0.35
CA PRO A 56 -3.37 -1.41 0.07
C PRO A 56 -2.99 -1.52 -1.40
N THR A 57 -1.72 -1.85 -1.65
CA THR A 57 -1.25 -2.21 -2.99
C THR A 57 -2.00 -3.43 -3.47
N PHE A 58 -2.17 -3.56 -4.79
CA PHE A 58 -2.77 -4.76 -5.37
C PHE A 58 -2.12 -6.03 -4.82
N ASP A 59 -2.94 -6.95 -4.33
CA ASP A 59 -2.47 -8.27 -4.02
C ASP A 59 -2.13 -9.04 -5.31
N ARG A 60 -1.58 -10.24 -5.15
CA ARG A 60 -1.13 -11.04 -6.29
C ARG A 60 -2.28 -11.37 -7.25
N ASP A 61 -3.48 -11.63 -6.72
CA ASP A 61 -4.63 -12.02 -7.53
C ASP A 61 -5.21 -10.81 -8.26
N GLU A 62 -5.21 -9.64 -7.63
CA GLU A 62 -5.57 -8.37 -8.28
C GLU A 62 -4.59 -7.99 -9.40
N LEU A 63 -3.28 -8.20 -9.20
CA LEU A 63 -2.27 -8.01 -10.25
C LEU A 63 -2.47 -8.98 -11.43
N VAL A 64 -2.82 -10.24 -11.15
CA VAL A 64 -3.15 -11.22 -12.19
C VAL A 64 -4.40 -10.78 -12.96
N ALA A 65 -5.45 -10.34 -12.27
CA ALA A 65 -6.67 -9.87 -12.91
C ALA A 65 -6.43 -8.66 -13.83
N LEU A 66 -5.55 -7.73 -13.43
CA LEU A 66 -5.14 -6.61 -14.30
C LEU A 66 -4.41 -7.08 -15.57
N LEU A 67 -3.56 -8.10 -15.45
CA LEU A 67 -2.86 -8.67 -16.61
C LEU A 67 -3.80 -9.41 -17.56
N GLU A 68 -4.75 -10.19 -17.02
CA GLU A 68 -5.79 -10.87 -17.82
C GLU A 68 -6.66 -9.86 -18.56
N ALA A 69 -7.08 -8.77 -17.89
CA ALA A 69 -7.87 -7.71 -18.51
C ALA A 69 -7.11 -7.01 -19.67
N GLU A 70 -5.81 -6.77 -19.50
CA GLU A 70 -4.96 -6.20 -20.56
C GLU A 70 -4.82 -7.16 -21.76
N GLU A 71 -4.74 -8.47 -21.52
CA GLU A 71 -4.75 -9.47 -22.59
C GLU A 71 -6.11 -9.51 -23.32
N ASP A 72 -7.23 -9.47 -22.58
CA ASP A 72 -8.58 -9.40 -23.14
C ASP A 72 -8.75 -8.18 -24.07
N ILE A 73 -8.23 -7.01 -23.67
CA ILE A 73 -8.25 -5.79 -24.49
C ILE A 73 -7.47 -6.02 -25.78
N ARG A 74 -6.25 -6.58 -25.68
CA ARG A 74 -5.37 -6.80 -26.83
C ARG A 74 -5.96 -7.78 -27.84
N GLU A 75 -6.66 -8.79 -27.36
CA GLU A 75 -7.31 -9.80 -28.20
C GLU A 75 -8.72 -9.43 -28.65
N GLY A 76 -9.22 -8.26 -28.22
CA GLY A 76 -10.56 -7.79 -28.57
C GLY A 76 -11.67 -8.65 -27.93
N ARG A 77 -11.40 -9.26 -26.78
CA ARG A 77 -12.37 -10.03 -25.98
C ARG A 77 -13.25 -9.15 -25.10
N THR A 78 -12.96 -7.85 -25.01
CA THR A 78 -13.77 -6.87 -24.28
C THR A 78 -14.95 -6.36 -25.10
N THR A 79 -16.05 -6.00 -24.43
CA THR A 79 -17.20 -5.33 -25.04
C THR A 79 -17.15 -3.81 -24.79
N SER A 80 -17.85 -3.04 -25.61
CA SER A 80 -17.99 -1.59 -25.39
C SER A 80 -18.88 -1.30 -24.18
N ALA A 81 -18.70 -0.12 -23.58
CA ALA A 81 -19.53 0.27 -22.43
C ALA A 81 -21.01 0.44 -22.80
N GLU A 82 -21.33 0.84 -24.04
CA GLU A 82 -22.71 0.99 -24.52
C GLU A 82 -23.37 -0.39 -24.69
N GLU A 83 -22.70 -1.32 -25.38
CA GLU A 83 -23.16 -2.70 -25.54
C GLU A 83 -23.31 -3.42 -24.19
N ALA A 84 -22.40 -3.18 -23.24
CA ALA A 84 -22.49 -3.74 -21.91
C ALA A 84 -23.73 -3.24 -21.17
N ARG A 85 -24.00 -1.92 -21.19
CA ARG A 85 -25.17 -1.37 -20.51
C ARG A 85 -26.46 -1.90 -21.11
N GLU A 86 -26.55 -1.98 -22.44
CA GLU A 86 -27.74 -2.52 -23.14
C GLU A 86 -27.99 -3.97 -22.74
N ARG A 87 -26.92 -4.77 -22.70
CA ARG A 87 -26.98 -6.18 -22.32
C ARG A 87 -27.40 -6.40 -20.88
N PHE A 88 -26.98 -5.51 -19.96
CA PHE A 88 -27.22 -5.66 -18.52
C PHE A 88 -28.36 -4.78 -18.00
N GLY A 89 -29.01 -3.98 -18.85
CA GLY A 89 -30.13 -3.12 -18.49
C GLY A 89 -29.73 -1.98 -17.54
N THR A 90 -28.59 -1.35 -17.77
CA THR A 90 -28.06 -0.25 -16.93
C THR A 90 -28.01 1.10 -17.64
N ASP A 91 -28.75 1.24 -18.75
CA ASP A 91 -28.87 2.49 -19.54
C ASP A 91 -29.94 3.47 -19.04
N GLU A 92 -30.75 3.06 -18.05
CA GLU A 92 -31.85 3.88 -17.46
C GLU A 92 -31.44 4.59 -16.16
#